data_AF-A0A9D6T4M3-F1
#
_entry.id   AF-A0A9D6T4M3-F1
#
_cell.length_a   1.000
_cell.length_b   1.000
_cell.length_c   1.000
_cell.angle_alpha   90.00
_cell.angle_beta   90.00
_cell.angle_gamma   90.00
#
_symmetry.space_group_name_H-M   'P 1'
#
loop_
_entity.id
_entity.type
_entity.pdbx_description
1 polymer ?
#
loop_
_entity_poly.entity_id
_entity_poly.type
_entity_poly.pdbx_seq_one_letter_code
_entity_poly.pdbx_strand_id
1 'polypeptide(L)'
;RFERWVEAAIRRMSHNLLLVSYHYSASDPHLGCAGWTYDTVAARTHARKLADDLSEIYGEQLLAVVTGVETDRDELILHGVEGDVRASELIGKPEETIRAAIRRSFPRMPDEVINDLTPFMVGNARHVAALVERPRGLDGLGHDERVIALGVGFDWLAQSNLALIINDADPCLDDAVETAASIIEKNLARARPGDDATLFTNVQYEKPGRNYRAAVARARGLLTFAWRVIRSRRPELAASGRLHTLIGVTFEPSKELEVIESSQPLR
;
A
#
# COMPACT_ATOMS: atom_id res chain seq x y z
N ARG A 1 11.17 7.66 -9.83
CA ARG A 1 11.86 6.60 -9.05
C ARG A 1 11.53 5.22 -9.60
N PHE A 2 10.23 4.91 -9.75
CA PHE A 2 9.74 3.67 -10.37
C PHE A 2 10.33 3.44 -11.78
N GLU A 3 10.17 4.40 -12.69
CA GLU A 3 10.75 4.32 -14.05
C GLU A 3 12.26 4.03 -14.03
N ARG A 4 13.04 4.81 -13.26
CA ARG A 4 14.49 4.55 -13.07
C ARG A 4 14.81 3.16 -12.54
N TRP A 5 13.96 2.58 -11.69
CA TRP A 5 14.13 1.24 -11.16
C TRP A 5 13.89 0.18 -12.25
N VAL A 6 12.87 0.37 -13.09
CA VAL A 6 12.61 -0.49 -14.25
C VAL A 6 13.71 -0.36 -15.31
N GLU A 7 14.11 0.86 -15.66
CA GLU A 7 15.22 1.11 -16.59
C GLU A 7 16.53 0.46 -16.12
N ALA A 8 16.78 0.41 -14.81
CA ALA A 8 17.97 -0.26 -14.28
C ALA A 8 17.93 -1.77 -14.53
N ALA A 9 16.76 -2.39 -14.44
CA ALA A 9 16.57 -3.81 -14.77
C ALA A 9 16.76 -4.06 -16.26
N ILE A 10 16.15 -3.20 -17.11
CA ILE A 10 16.35 -3.24 -18.57
C ILE A 10 17.84 -3.16 -18.92
N ARG A 11 18.59 -2.19 -18.37
CA ARG A 11 20.03 -2.05 -18.62
C ARG A 11 20.86 -3.24 -18.16
N ARG A 12 20.40 -3.97 -17.13
CA ARG A 12 21.07 -5.14 -16.56
C ARG A 12 20.59 -6.45 -17.17
N MET A 13 19.63 -6.41 -18.09
CA MET A 13 18.91 -7.59 -18.60
C MET A 13 18.35 -8.46 -17.47
N SER A 14 17.86 -7.82 -16.41
CA SER A 14 17.19 -8.47 -15.27
C SER A 14 15.71 -8.13 -15.25
N HIS A 15 14.96 -8.76 -14.33
CA HIS A 15 13.53 -8.55 -14.16
C HIS A 15 13.23 -7.82 -12.86
N ASN A 16 12.17 -7.02 -12.88
CA ASN A 16 11.57 -6.45 -11.69
C ASN A 16 10.21 -7.10 -11.44
N LEU A 17 9.99 -7.63 -10.23
CA LEU A 17 8.69 -8.13 -9.81
C LEU A 17 7.93 -7.03 -9.07
N LEU A 18 6.69 -6.77 -9.49
CA LEU A 18 5.78 -5.88 -8.81
C LEU A 18 4.51 -6.63 -8.42
N LEU A 19 4.17 -6.64 -7.14
CA LEU A 19 2.90 -7.17 -6.66
C LEU A 19 1.86 -6.06 -6.67
N VAL A 20 0.85 -6.19 -7.53
CA VAL A 20 -0.27 -5.23 -7.61
C VAL A 20 -1.40 -5.76 -6.74
N SER A 21 -1.49 -5.24 -5.52
CA SER A 21 -2.33 -5.84 -4.49
C SER A 21 -3.73 -5.21 -4.40
N TYR A 22 -4.73 -6.05 -4.14
CA TYR A 22 -6.02 -5.66 -3.54
C TYR A 22 -6.22 -6.49 -2.27
N HIS A 23 -7.14 -6.06 -1.39
CA HIS A 23 -7.43 -6.81 -0.17
C HIS A 23 -8.94 -6.96 0.06
N TYR A 24 -9.30 -8.04 0.75
CA TYR A 24 -10.66 -8.36 1.16
C TYR A 24 -10.64 -9.15 2.46
N SER A 25 -11.80 -9.32 3.09
CA SER A 25 -12.01 -10.24 4.20
C SER A 25 -12.99 -11.33 3.77
N ALA A 26 -12.68 -12.59 4.09
CA ALA A 26 -13.55 -13.72 3.76
C ALA A 26 -14.75 -13.81 4.71
N SER A 27 -14.60 -13.33 5.95
CA SER A 27 -15.60 -13.42 7.01
C SER A 27 -16.53 -12.21 7.08
N ASP A 28 -16.05 -11.00 6.80
CA ASP A 28 -16.88 -9.78 6.76
C ASP A 28 -16.43 -8.83 5.62
N PRO A 29 -17.25 -8.65 4.56
CA PRO A 29 -16.93 -7.74 3.48
C PRO A 29 -16.56 -6.31 3.93
N HIS A 30 -17.09 -5.82 5.06
CA HIS A 30 -16.79 -4.49 5.58
C HIS A 30 -15.38 -4.34 6.16
N LEU A 31 -14.65 -5.44 6.32
CA LEU A 31 -13.21 -5.47 6.63
C LEU A 31 -12.34 -5.54 5.37
N GLY A 32 -12.97 -5.56 4.17
CA GLY A 32 -12.30 -5.43 2.89
C GLY A 32 -12.04 -3.98 2.50
N CYS A 33 -11.62 -3.73 1.25
CA CYS A 33 -11.18 -2.40 0.85
C CYS A 33 -12.29 -1.33 0.84
N ALA A 34 -12.30 -0.44 1.83
CA ALA A 34 -13.20 0.73 1.87
C ALA A 34 -13.05 1.66 0.67
N GLY A 35 -11.85 1.76 0.09
CA GLY A 35 -11.58 2.58 -1.12
C GLY A 35 -12.35 2.11 -2.35
N TRP A 36 -12.77 0.84 -2.38
CA TRP A 36 -13.62 0.25 -3.42
C TRP A 36 -15.02 -0.07 -2.89
N THR A 37 -15.48 0.61 -1.84
CA THR A 37 -16.79 0.38 -1.23
C THR A 37 -17.04 -1.08 -0.85
N TYR A 38 -15.98 -1.78 -0.43
CA TYR A 38 -16.00 -3.21 -0.07
C TYR A 38 -16.30 -4.16 -1.24
N ASP A 39 -16.30 -3.65 -2.47
CA ASP A 39 -16.45 -4.45 -3.68
C ASP A 39 -15.11 -5.10 -4.07
N THR A 40 -14.95 -6.36 -3.66
CA THR A 40 -13.75 -7.16 -3.94
C THR A 40 -13.53 -7.37 -5.43
N VAL A 41 -14.60 -7.48 -6.22
CA VAL A 41 -14.51 -7.70 -7.67
C VAL A 41 -14.04 -6.42 -8.35
N ALA A 42 -14.58 -5.26 -7.96
CA ALA A 42 -14.13 -3.98 -8.48
C ALA A 42 -12.64 -3.72 -8.12
N ALA A 43 -12.26 -3.96 -6.87
CA ALA A 43 -10.87 -3.80 -6.42
C ALA A 43 -9.90 -4.70 -7.21
N ARG A 44 -10.24 -5.98 -7.39
CA ARG A 44 -9.45 -6.92 -8.20
C ARG A 44 -9.39 -6.50 -9.67
N THR A 45 -10.50 -6.03 -10.24
CA THR A 45 -10.58 -5.58 -11.63
C THR A 45 -9.67 -4.38 -11.86
N HIS A 46 -9.66 -3.43 -10.94
CA HIS A 46 -8.75 -2.29 -11.00
C HIS A 46 -7.28 -2.73 -10.92
N ALA A 47 -6.94 -3.61 -9.98
CA ALA A 47 -5.58 -4.16 -9.84
C ALA A 47 -5.12 -4.88 -11.13
N ARG A 48 -6.04 -5.61 -11.79
CA ARG A 48 -5.78 -6.22 -13.10
C ARG A 48 -5.49 -5.18 -14.17
N LYS A 49 -6.35 -4.17 -14.31
CA LYS A 49 -6.15 -3.10 -15.28
C LYS A 49 -4.79 -2.40 -15.08
N LEU A 50 -4.42 -2.10 -13.83
CA LEU A 50 -3.13 -1.48 -13.54
C LEU A 50 -1.95 -2.39 -13.90
N ALA A 51 -2.03 -3.69 -13.61
CA ALA A 51 -1.01 -4.64 -14.01
C ALA A 51 -0.86 -4.74 -15.54
N ASP A 52 -1.98 -4.69 -16.26
CA ASP A 52 -2.01 -4.72 -17.73
C ASP A 52 -1.40 -3.42 -18.31
N ASP A 53 -1.82 -2.25 -17.81
CA ASP A 53 -1.26 -0.94 -18.21
C ASP A 53 0.26 -0.89 -17.98
N LEU A 54 0.74 -1.39 -16.83
CA LEU A 54 2.17 -1.44 -16.50
C LEU A 54 2.95 -2.39 -17.42
N SER A 55 2.35 -3.55 -17.74
CA SER A 55 2.96 -4.53 -18.64
C SER A 55 3.06 -4.00 -20.07
N GLU A 56 2.07 -3.23 -20.52
CA GLU A 56 2.07 -2.57 -21.83
C GLU A 56 3.19 -1.53 -21.93
N ILE A 57 3.38 -0.73 -20.88
CA ILE A 57 4.38 0.36 -20.87
C ILE A 57 5.82 -0.18 -20.75
N TYR A 58 6.04 -1.15 -19.86
CA TYR A 58 7.40 -1.57 -19.47
C TYR A 58 7.83 -2.92 -20.04
N GLY A 59 6.92 -3.65 -20.69
CA GLY A 59 7.21 -4.92 -21.34
C GLY A 59 7.66 -6.02 -20.37
N GLU A 60 8.42 -6.98 -20.89
CA GLU A 60 8.78 -8.22 -20.17
C GLU A 60 9.71 -7.99 -18.95
N GLN A 61 10.39 -6.84 -18.88
CA GLN A 61 11.29 -6.53 -17.77
C GLN A 61 10.55 -6.13 -16.48
N LEU A 62 9.26 -5.80 -16.55
CA LEU A 62 8.41 -5.57 -15.39
C LEU A 62 7.33 -6.64 -15.32
N LEU A 63 7.45 -7.54 -14.36
CA LEU A 63 6.47 -8.59 -14.10
C LEU A 63 5.48 -8.09 -13.07
N ALA A 64 4.33 -7.59 -13.53
CA ALA A 64 3.24 -7.16 -12.66
C ALA A 64 2.31 -8.33 -12.31
N VAL A 65 2.35 -8.79 -11.07
CA VAL A 65 1.52 -9.90 -10.58
C VAL A 65 0.39 -9.35 -9.72
N VAL A 66 -0.85 -9.50 -10.19
CA VAL A 66 -2.03 -9.18 -9.38
C VAL A 66 -2.06 -10.12 -8.18
N THR A 67 -2.14 -9.54 -6.98
CA THR A 67 -2.06 -10.27 -5.71
C THR A 67 -3.26 -9.95 -4.84
N GLY A 68 -4.02 -10.95 -4.44
CA GLY A 68 -5.05 -10.80 -3.41
C GLY A 68 -4.44 -10.94 -2.01
N VAL A 69 -4.89 -10.10 -1.08
CA VAL A 69 -4.60 -10.21 0.35
C VAL A 69 -5.91 -10.47 1.09
N GLU A 70 -6.11 -11.71 1.56
CA GLU A 70 -7.24 -12.08 2.41
C GLU A 70 -6.88 -11.77 3.87
N THR A 71 -7.47 -10.71 4.40
CA THR A 71 -7.05 -10.04 5.63
C THR A 71 -7.36 -10.81 6.92
N ASP A 72 -8.30 -11.77 6.90
CA ASP A 72 -8.61 -12.55 8.10
C ASP A 72 -7.41 -13.39 8.50
N ARG A 73 -6.76 -14.01 7.50
CA ARG A 73 -5.65 -14.95 7.67
C ARG A 73 -4.33 -14.46 7.08
N ASP A 74 -4.25 -13.18 6.70
CA ASP A 74 -3.13 -12.60 5.95
C ASP A 74 -2.70 -13.47 4.76
N GLU A 75 -3.66 -14.11 4.11
CA GLU A 75 -3.38 -15.05 3.03
C GLU A 75 -3.10 -14.28 1.73
N LEU A 76 -1.98 -14.61 1.09
CA LEU A 76 -1.65 -14.13 -0.24
C LEU A 76 -2.18 -15.08 -1.32
N ILE A 77 -2.73 -14.47 -2.36
CA ILE A 77 -3.26 -15.14 -3.54
C ILE A 77 -2.59 -14.53 -4.77
N LEU A 78 -1.71 -15.28 -5.43
CA LEU A 78 -1.07 -14.84 -6.67
C LEU A 78 -1.98 -15.23 -7.84
N HIS A 79 -2.37 -14.26 -8.66
CA HIS A 79 -3.27 -14.50 -9.80
C HIS A 79 -2.49 -14.69 -11.10
N GLY A 80 -2.21 -15.95 -11.45
CA GLY A 80 -1.58 -16.31 -12.72
C GLY A 80 -2.57 -16.62 -13.84
N VAL A 81 -2.03 -16.82 -15.03
CA VAL A 81 -2.80 -17.05 -16.26
C VAL A 81 -3.36 -18.47 -16.33
N GLU A 82 -2.69 -19.43 -15.69
CA GLU A 82 -3.13 -20.84 -15.58
C GLU A 82 -3.76 -21.16 -14.21
N GLY A 83 -4.31 -20.13 -13.55
CA GLY A 83 -4.98 -20.25 -12.26
C GLY A 83 -4.21 -19.61 -11.10
N ASP A 84 -4.88 -19.53 -9.96
CA ASP A 84 -4.37 -18.87 -8.76
C ASP A 84 -3.42 -19.77 -7.96
N VAL A 85 -2.48 -19.16 -7.24
CA VAL A 85 -1.66 -19.82 -6.21
C VAL A 85 -2.02 -19.20 -4.87
N ARG A 86 -2.59 -20.01 -3.97
CA ARG A 86 -3.09 -19.57 -2.66
C ARG A 86 -2.20 -20.09 -1.55
N ALA A 87 -1.81 -19.26 -0.60
CA ALA A 87 -0.91 -19.71 0.47
C ALA A 87 -1.52 -20.81 1.36
N SER A 88 -2.84 -20.81 1.59
CA SER A 88 -3.52 -21.88 2.34
C SER A 88 -3.39 -23.25 1.68
N GLU A 89 -3.37 -23.31 0.35
CA GLU A 89 -3.17 -24.54 -0.41
C GLU A 89 -1.73 -25.05 -0.33
N LEU A 90 -0.78 -24.21 0.09
CA LEU A 90 0.65 -24.53 0.14
C LEU A 90 1.13 -25.01 1.51
N ILE A 91 0.27 -24.98 2.53
CA ILE A 91 0.61 -25.34 3.91
C ILE A 91 1.23 -26.74 3.97
N GLY A 92 2.41 -26.84 4.59
CA GLY A 92 3.13 -28.10 4.77
C GLY A 92 3.72 -28.72 3.50
N LYS A 93 3.54 -28.10 2.32
CA LYS A 93 4.11 -28.62 1.07
C LYS A 93 5.62 -28.38 1.02
N PRO A 94 6.40 -29.30 0.41
CA PRO A 94 7.81 -29.06 0.12
C PRO A 94 7.99 -27.85 -0.80
N GLU A 95 9.10 -27.13 -0.65
CA GLU A 95 9.43 -25.95 -1.46
C GLU A 95 9.38 -26.26 -2.96
N GLU A 96 9.85 -27.43 -3.38
CA GLU A 96 9.84 -27.86 -4.78
C GLU A 96 8.41 -27.97 -5.36
N THR A 97 7.46 -28.40 -4.52
CA THR A 97 6.04 -28.45 -4.92
C THR A 97 5.44 -27.06 -5.03
N ILE A 98 5.86 -26.14 -4.16
CA ILE A 98 5.43 -24.73 -4.20
C ILE A 98 5.99 -24.05 -5.45
N ARG A 99 7.29 -24.24 -5.73
CA ARG A 99 7.97 -23.76 -6.95
C ARG A 99 7.24 -24.25 -8.21
N ALA A 100 6.88 -25.54 -8.24
CA ALA A 100 6.13 -26.13 -9.35
C ALA A 100 4.70 -25.55 -9.50
N ALA A 101 4.03 -25.23 -8.39
CA ALA A 101 2.72 -24.58 -8.42
C ALA A 101 2.80 -23.16 -8.99
N ILE A 102 3.79 -22.37 -8.56
CA ILE A 102 4.06 -21.03 -9.11
C ILE A 102 4.41 -21.13 -10.60
N ARG A 103 5.29 -22.06 -10.99
CA ARG A 103 5.66 -22.28 -12.41
C ARG A 103 4.44 -22.59 -13.28
N ARG A 104 3.55 -23.46 -12.82
CA ARG A 104 2.34 -23.83 -13.55
C ARG A 104 1.46 -22.60 -13.76
N SER A 105 1.24 -21.81 -12.70
CA SER A 105 0.41 -20.60 -12.72
C SER A 105 0.99 -19.48 -13.61
N PHE A 106 2.33 -19.37 -13.65
CA PHE A 106 3.07 -18.35 -14.39
C PHE A 106 4.08 -18.98 -15.38
N PRO A 107 3.62 -19.63 -16.47
CA PRO A 107 4.49 -20.42 -17.35
C PRO A 107 5.55 -19.60 -18.10
N ARG A 108 5.32 -18.30 -18.27
CA ARG A 108 6.27 -17.36 -18.93
C ARG A 108 7.18 -16.63 -17.95
N MET A 109 7.00 -16.82 -16.64
CA MET A 109 7.83 -16.14 -15.64
C MET A 109 9.23 -16.77 -15.62
N PRO A 110 10.30 -15.97 -15.65
CA PRO A 110 11.68 -16.45 -15.57
C PRO A 110 11.94 -17.27 -14.30
N ASP A 111 12.80 -18.27 -14.43
CA ASP A 111 13.20 -19.18 -13.34
C ASP A 111 13.69 -18.42 -12.10
N GLU A 112 14.50 -17.39 -12.30
CA GLU A 112 15.06 -16.56 -11.23
C GLU A 112 13.94 -15.90 -10.41
N VAL A 113 12.93 -15.33 -11.07
CA VAL A 113 11.81 -14.67 -10.41
C VAL A 113 10.96 -15.68 -9.65
N ILE A 114 10.74 -16.87 -10.24
CA ILE A 114 10.03 -17.96 -9.55
C ILE A 114 10.82 -18.40 -8.32
N ASN A 115 12.14 -18.50 -8.42
CA ASN A 115 13.01 -18.88 -7.31
C ASN A 115 12.97 -17.84 -6.18
N ASP A 116 12.90 -16.55 -6.50
CA ASP A 116 12.77 -15.47 -5.51
C ASP A 116 11.37 -15.40 -4.89
N LEU A 117 10.32 -15.69 -5.66
CA LEU A 117 8.93 -15.66 -5.19
C LEU A 117 8.56 -16.87 -4.33
N THR A 118 9.23 -18.01 -4.54
CA THR A 118 8.99 -19.26 -3.80
C THR A 118 9.15 -19.12 -2.29
N PRO A 119 10.28 -18.61 -1.73
CA PRO A 119 10.45 -18.48 -0.28
C PRO A 119 9.44 -17.49 0.33
N PHE A 120 8.98 -16.49 -0.44
CA PHE A 120 7.93 -15.58 0.01
C PHE A 120 6.60 -16.31 0.22
N MET A 121 6.19 -17.14 -0.73
CA MET A 121 4.97 -17.96 -0.60
C MET A 121 5.10 -19.06 0.47
N VAL A 122 6.29 -19.64 0.64
CA VAL A 122 6.57 -20.56 1.77
C VAL A 122 6.36 -19.85 3.11
N GLY A 123 6.89 -18.63 3.25
CA GLY A 123 6.73 -17.81 4.44
C GLY A 123 5.27 -17.49 4.72
N ASN A 124 4.51 -17.06 3.71
CA ASN A 124 3.09 -16.77 3.86
C ASN A 124 2.27 -18.03 4.20
N ALA A 125 2.55 -19.19 3.60
CA ALA A 125 1.89 -20.45 3.95
C ALA A 125 2.12 -20.84 5.42
N ARG A 126 3.35 -20.67 5.93
CA ARG A 126 3.66 -20.91 7.36
C ARG A 126 2.90 -19.93 8.27
N HIS A 127 2.81 -18.66 7.87
CA HIS A 127 2.07 -17.64 8.60
C HIS A 127 0.57 -17.94 8.65
N VAL A 128 -0.03 -18.28 7.51
CA VAL A 128 -1.44 -18.71 7.42
C VAL A 128 -1.69 -19.93 8.31
N ALA A 129 -0.80 -20.93 8.30
CA ALA A 129 -0.93 -22.11 9.17
C ALA A 129 -0.97 -21.72 10.66
N ALA A 130 -0.08 -20.81 11.09
CA ALA A 130 -0.08 -20.31 12.47
C ALA A 130 -1.37 -19.58 12.84
N LEU A 131 -1.96 -18.82 11.91
CA LEU A 131 -3.22 -18.11 12.11
C LEU A 131 -4.44 -19.03 12.08
N VAL A 132 -4.38 -20.17 11.38
CA VAL A 132 -5.40 -21.21 11.44
C VAL A 132 -5.38 -21.91 12.80
N GLU A 133 -4.19 -22.20 13.33
CA GLU A 133 -4.04 -22.80 14.67
C GLU A 133 -4.40 -21.83 15.80
N ARG A 134 -4.11 -20.54 15.62
CA ARG A 134 -4.38 -19.48 16.59
C ARG A 134 -5.07 -18.31 15.89
N PRO A 135 -6.39 -18.42 15.67
CA PRO A 135 -7.16 -17.35 15.06
C PRO A 135 -7.03 -16.06 15.87
N ARG A 136 -6.84 -14.95 15.16
CA ARG A 136 -6.89 -13.62 15.76
C ARG A 136 -8.34 -13.29 16.08
N GLY A 137 -8.56 -12.52 17.15
CA GLY A 137 -9.86 -11.87 17.32
C GLY A 137 -10.08 -10.91 16.16
N LEU A 138 -11.30 -10.89 15.61
CA LEU A 138 -11.66 -9.91 14.58
C LEU A 138 -11.86 -8.49 15.17
N ASP A 139 -11.89 -8.40 16.50
CA ASP A 139 -11.95 -7.14 17.25
C ASP A 139 -10.71 -6.28 16.93
N GLY A 140 -10.95 -5.11 16.33
CA GLY A 140 -9.89 -4.16 15.94
C GLY A 140 -9.37 -4.30 14.50
N LEU A 141 -9.94 -5.20 13.69
CA LEU A 141 -9.63 -5.29 12.25
C LEU A 141 -10.35 -4.24 11.39
N GLY A 142 -11.36 -3.55 11.95
CA GLY A 142 -12.06 -2.47 11.25
C GLY A 142 -11.17 -1.26 10.94
N HIS A 143 -11.53 -0.54 9.88
CA HIS A 143 -10.92 0.72 9.47
C HIS A 143 -11.00 1.77 10.58
N ASP A 144 -9.94 1.90 11.38
CA ASP A 144 -9.76 2.98 12.35
C ASP A 144 -8.57 3.86 11.98
N GLU A 145 -8.27 3.97 10.68
CA GLU A 145 -7.16 4.81 10.22
C GLU A 145 -7.39 6.25 10.68
N ARG A 146 -6.32 6.85 11.21
CA ARG A 146 -6.30 8.23 11.72
C ARG A 146 -5.33 9.13 10.96
N VAL A 147 -4.50 8.55 10.08
CA VAL A 147 -3.49 9.32 9.36
C VAL A 147 -3.75 9.24 7.86
N ILE A 148 -3.84 10.38 7.18
CA ILE A 148 -3.69 10.47 5.72
C ILE A 148 -2.23 10.78 5.47
N ALA A 149 -1.47 9.78 5.04
CA ALA A 149 -0.03 9.88 4.78
C ALA A 149 0.19 10.10 3.27
N LEU A 150 0.59 11.30 2.86
CA LEU A 150 0.76 11.68 1.46
C LEU A 150 2.24 11.90 1.09
N GLY A 151 2.72 11.16 0.10
CA GLY A 151 4.11 11.21 -0.36
C GLY A 151 4.79 9.84 -0.25
N VAL A 152 6.01 9.79 0.27
CA VAL A 152 6.82 8.56 0.34
C VAL A 152 7.58 8.45 1.66
N GLY A 153 8.07 7.25 2.00
CA GLY A 153 8.90 7.03 3.19
C GLY A 153 8.11 6.79 4.48
N PHE A 154 6.95 6.18 4.34
CA PHE A 154 6.07 5.79 5.44
C PHE A 154 6.24 4.31 5.82
N ASP A 155 7.41 3.71 5.54
CA ASP A 155 7.69 2.29 5.79
C ASP A 155 7.43 1.90 7.26
N TRP A 156 7.61 2.85 8.19
CA TRP A 156 7.37 2.69 9.63
C TRP A 156 5.91 2.92 10.06
N LEU A 157 5.07 3.53 9.21
CA LEU A 157 3.63 3.71 9.43
C LEU A 157 2.79 2.56 8.85
N ALA A 158 3.41 1.57 8.22
CA ALA A 158 2.75 0.41 7.62
C ALA A 158 2.21 -0.60 8.66
N GLN A 159 1.74 -0.11 9.80
CA GLN A 159 0.92 -0.89 10.71
C GLN A 159 -0.51 -0.93 10.18
N SER A 160 -1.14 -2.11 10.20
CA SER A 160 -2.54 -2.27 9.82
C SER A 160 -3.43 -1.31 10.61
N ASN A 161 -4.36 -0.64 9.93
CA ASN A 161 -5.40 0.22 10.51
C ASN A 161 -4.91 1.53 11.15
N LEU A 162 -3.68 1.98 10.86
CA LEU A 162 -3.18 3.28 11.35
C LEU A 162 -3.28 4.40 10.31
N ALA A 163 -2.82 4.15 9.09
CA ALA A 163 -2.60 5.17 8.07
C ALA A 163 -3.10 4.75 6.68
N LEU A 164 -3.74 5.71 6.00
CA LEU A 164 -4.04 5.67 4.58
C LEU A 164 -2.85 6.30 3.83
N ILE A 165 -2.01 5.46 3.23
CA ILE A 165 -0.78 5.89 2.56
C ILE A 165 -1.06 6.11 1.07
N ILE A 166 -0.87 7.35 0.60
CA ILE A 166 -1.05 7.78 -0.79
C ILE A 166 0.30 8.19 -1.35
N ASN A 167 0.72 7.55 -2.43
CA ASN A 167 1.95 7.94 -3.13
C ASN A 167 1.70 9.21 -3.94
N ASP A 168 2.62 10.18 -3.87
CA ASP A 168 2.50 11.44 -4.62
C ASP A 168 2.77 11.31 -6.13
N ALA A 169 3.06 10.09 -6.61
CA ALA A 169 3.10 9.73 -8.03
C ALA A 169 1.76 9.19 -8.57
N ASP A 170 0.71 9.12 -7.74
CA ASP A 170 -0.62 8.69 -8.17
C ASP A 170 -1.17 9.65 -9.28
N PRO A 171 -1.58 9.14 -10.45
CA PRO A 171 -2.10 9.98 -11.54
C PRO A 171 -3.46 10.62 -11.21
N CYS A 172 -4.23 10.06 -10.28
CA CYS A 172 -5.53 10.55 -9.81
C CYS A 172 -5.42 11.00 -8.35
N LEU A 173 -4.34 11.72 -8.03
CA LEU A 173 -3.97 12.06 -6.66
C LEU A 173 -5.07 12.81 -5.88
N ASP A 174 -5.85 13.64 -6.57
CA ASP A 174 -6.98 14.35 -5.96
C ASP A 174 -8.11 13.40 -5.55
N ASP A 175 -8.47 12.43 -6.38
CA ASP A 175 -9.48 11.41 -6.07
C ASP A 175 -9.02 10.49 -4.93
N ALA A 176 -7.72 10.13 -4.89
CA ALA A 176 -7.13 9.36 -3.80
C ALA A 176 -7.19 10.13 -2.47
N VAL A 177 -6.83 11.42 -2.49
CA VAL A 177 -6.93 12.30 -1.31
C VAL A 177 -8.38 12.45 -0.85
N GLU A 178 -9.33 12.63 -1.77
CA GLU A 178 -10.74 12.69 -1.42
C GLU A 178 -11.24 11.40 -0.78
N THR A 179 -10.88 10.25 -1.35
CA THR A 179 -11.28 8.95 -0.84
C THR A 179 -10.76 8.75 0.58
N ALA A 180 -9.48 9.07 0.83
CA ALA A 180 -8.92 8.98 2.17
C ALA A 180 -9.60 9.95 3.16
N ALA A 181 -9.88 11.18 2.73
CA ALA A 181 -10.61 12.15 3.54
C ALA A 181 -12.03 11.68 3.89
N SER A 182 -12.74 11.05 2.95
CA SER A 182 -14.07 10.45 3.18
C SER A 182 -14.02 9.33 4.22
N ILE A 183 -12.97 8.51 4.22
CA ILE A 183 -12.77 7.46 5.23
C ILE A 183 -12.50 8.09 6.60
N ILE A 184 -11.57 9.05 6.68
CA ILE A 184 -11.28 9.76 7.94
C ILE A 184 -12.52 10.46 8.51
N GLU A 185 -13.31 11.13 7.68
CA GLU A 185 -14.54 11.81 8.09
C GLU A 185 -15.53 10.83 8.74
N LYS A 186 -15.75 9.65 8.13
CA LYS A 186 -16.58 8.58 8.69
C LYS A 186 -16.01 8.03 9.99
N ASN A 187 -14.69 7.84 10.07
CA ASN A 187 -14.02 7.34 11.26
C ASN A 187 -14.12 8.34 12.42
N LEU A 188 -13.96 9.64 12.17
CA LEU A 188 -14.08 10.69 13.18
C LEU A 188 -15.50 10.88 13.69
N ALA A 189 -16.52 10.62 12.87
CA ALA A 189 -17.92 10.66 13.28
C ALA A 189 -18.26 9.60 14.34
N ARG A 190 -17.50 8.49 14.39
CA ARG A 190 -17.65 7.40 15.37
C ARG A 190 -16.66 7.52 16.54
N ALA A 191 -15.62 8.34 16.38
CA ALA A 191 -14.53 8.47 17.33
C ALA A 191 -14.92 9.30 18.56
N ARG A 192 -14.28 9.02 19.70
CA ARG A 192 -14.50 9.79 20.93
C ARG A 192 -13.91 11.20 20.79
N PRO A 193 -14.41 12.19 21.54
CA PRO A 193 -13.76 13.50 21.62
C PRO A 193 -12.29 13.36 22.04
N GLY A 194 -11.38 13.97 21.27
CA GLY A 194 -9.93 13.87 21.48
C GLY A 194 -9.23 12.81 20.62
N ASP A 195 -9.98 11.88 20.02
CA ASP A 195 -9.46 10.95 19.00
C ASP A 195 -9.52 11.68 17.63
N ASP A 196 -8.48 12.44 17.32
CA ASP A 196 -8.36 13.28 16.12
C ASP A 196 -7.52 12.61 15.02
N ALA A 197 -7.56 13.17 13.80
CA ALA A 197 -6.83 12.67 12.65
C ALA A 197 -5.67 13.58 12.25
N THR A 198 -4.71 13.04 11.49
CA THR A 198 -3.54 13.76 10.97
C THR A 198 -3.44 13.64 9.46
N LEU A 199 -3.32 14.76 8.76
CA LEU A 199 -2.82 14.85 7.39
C LEU A 199 -1.30 15.05 7.44
N PHE A 200 -0.57 14.00 7.11
CA PHE A 200 0.88 13.95 7.17
C PHE A 200 1.49 13.90 5.76
N THR A 201 2.28 14.91 5.39
CA THR A 201 3.08 14.85 4.16
C THR A 201 4.54 14.53 4.43
N ASN A 202 5.11 13.63 3.63
CA ASN A 202 6.52 13.27 3.76
C ASN A 202 7.18 13.08 2.38
N VAL A 203 8.42 13.56 2.26
CA VAL A 203 9.23 13.39 1.05
C VAL A 203 10.64 12.95 1.44
N GLN A 204 11.15 11.92 0.76
CA GLN A 204 12.52 11.45 0.95
C GLN A 204 13.54 12.30 0.19
N TYR A 205 14.73 12.45 0.78
CA TYR A 205 15.88 13.09 0.15
C TYR A 205 17.15 12.26 0.38
N GLU A 206 18.05 12.22 -0.59
CA GLU A 206 19.28 11.41 -0.60
C GLU A 206 20.52 12.22 -0.22
N LYS A 207 20.53 13.53 -0.48
CA LYS A 207 21.70 14.40 -0.28
C LYS A 207 21.32 15.71 0.41
N PRO A 208 22.13 16.19 1.37
CA PRO A 208 21.96 17.52 1.92
C PRO A 208 21.99 18.64 0.86
N GLY A 209 21.56 19.84 1.24
CA GLY A 209 21.59 21.02 0.38
C GLY A 209 20.38 21.10 -0.55
N ARG A 210 20.59 21.10 -1.88
CA ARG A 210 19.51 21.32 -2.86
C ARG A 210 18.41 20.27 -2.76
N ASN A 211 18.76 19.00 -2.57
CA ASN A 211 17.79 17.91 -2.56
C ASN A 211 16.93 17.94 -1.28
N TYR A 212 17.51 18.24 -0.12
CA TYR A 212 16.77 18.58 1.10
C TYR A 212 15.79 19.74 0.88
N ARG A 213 16.25 20.89 0.35
CA ARG A 213 15.38 22.06 0.13
C ARG A 213 14.22 21.75 -0.83
N ALA A 214 14.50 20.97 -1.87
CA ALA A 214 13.47 20.51 -2.81
C ALA A 214 12.46 19.56 -2.13
N ALA A 215 12.91 18.64 -1.27
CA ALA A 215 12.03 17.77 -0.52
C ALA A 215 11.12 18.54 0.43
N VAL A 216 11.66 19.51 1.18
CA VAL A 216 10.87 20.39 2.06
C VAL A 216 9.84 21.20 1.28
N ALA A 217 10.23 21.80 0.15
CA ALA A 217 9.31 22.55 -0.69
C ALA A 217 8.21 21.65 -1.26
N ARG A 218 8.55 20.43 -1.69
CA ARG A 218 7.59 19.44 -2.20
C ARG A 218 6.62 18.97 -1.11
N ALA A 219 7.11 18.66 0.09
CA ALA A 219 6.27 18.24 1.22
C ALA A 219 5.24 19.31 1.61
N ARG A 220 5.65 20.59 1.63
CA ARG A 220 4.74 21.74 1.82
C ARG A 220 3.73 21.88 0.68
N GLY A 221 4.20 21.72 -0.56
CA GLY A 221 3.35 21.75 -1.75
C GLY A 221 2.26 20.67 -1.73
N LEU A 222 2.63 19.45 -1.35
CA LEU A 222 1.69 18.33 -1.17
C LEU A 222 0.65 18.64 -0.09
N LEU A 223 1.07 19.25 1.03
CA LEU A 223 0.13 19.57 2.11
C LEU A 223 -0.88 20.62 1.62
N THR A 224 -0.40 21.62 0.88
CA THR A 224 -1.23 22.67 0.29
C THR A 224 -2.22 22.09 -0.72
N PHE A 225 -1.75 21.17 -1.58
CA PHE A 225 -2.57 20.45 -2.54
C PHE A 225 -3.67 19.65 -1.84
N ALA A 226 -3.31 18.84 -0.84
CA ALA A 226 -4.26 18.00 -0.13
C ALA A 226 -5.32 18.82 0.59
N TRP A 227 -4.93 19.90 1.28
CA TRP A 227 -5.88 20.82 1.90
C TRP A 227 -6.83 21.47 0.91
N ARG A 228 -6.35 21.84 -0.28
CA ARG A 228 -7.22 22.39 -1.33
C ARG A 228 -8.29 21.38 -1.74
N VAL A 229 -7.91 20.12 -1.95
CA VAL A 229 -8.85 19.04 -2.28
C VAL A 229 -9.84 18.82 -1.13
N ILE A 230 -9.35 18.68 0.11
CA ILE A 230 -10.19 18.42 1.30
C ILE A 230 -11.16 19.58 1.54
N ARG A 231 -10.71 20.84 1.49
CA ARG A 231 -11.60 22.00 1.65
C ARG A 231 -12.68 22.07 0.57
N SER A 232 -12.34 21.68 -0.66
CA SER A 232 -13.27 21.72 -1.78
C SER A 232 -14.28 20.58 -1.77
N ARG A 233 -13.85 19.37 -1.40
CA ARG A 233 -14.64 18.14 -1.56
C ARG A 233 -15.19 17.57 -0.25
N ARG A 234 -14.58 17.93 0.89
CA ARG A 234 -14.93 17.50 2.26
C ARG A 234 -14.90 18.71 3.23
N PRO A 235 -15.72 19.76 3.00
CA PRO A 235 -15.66 20.99 3.77
C PRO A 235 -15.97 20.81 5.26
N GLU A 236 -16.81 19.83 5.62
CA GLU A 236 -17.14 19.52 7.01
C GLU A 236 -15.93 18.98 7.77
N LEU A 237 -15.23 17.97 7.22
CA LEU A 237 -13.94 17.52 7.75
C LEU A 237 -12.94 18.69 7.88
N ALA A 238 -12.84 19.54 6.86
CA ALA A 238 -11.90 20.67 6.90
C ALA A 238 -12.20 21.69 8.00
N ALA A 239 -13.48 21.91 8.28
CA ALA A 239 -13.96 22.84 9.32
C ALA A 239 -14.04 22.20 10.71
N SER A 240 -13.88 20.88 10.82
CA SER A 240 -14.10 20.13 12.07
C SER A 240 -13.16 20.53 13.22
N GLY A 241 -11.98 21.08 12.91
CA GLY A 241 -10.91 21.31 13.88
C GLY A 241 -10.23 20.03 14.39
N ARG A 242 -10.57 18.87 13.82
CA ARG A 242 -10.10 17.53 14.24
C ARG A 242 -9.14 16.88 13.23
N LEU A 243 -8.77 17.59 12.16
CA LEU A 243 -7.76 17.16 11.19
C LEU A 243 -6.52 18.05 11.31
N HIS A 244 -5.50 17.53 11.97
CA HIS A 244 -4.22 18.21 12.22
C HIS A 244 -3.23 17.96 11.08
N THR A 245 -2.24 18.82 10.94
CA THR A 245 -1.19 18.70 9.93
C THR A 245 0.16 18.32 10.53
N LEU A 246 0.91 17.53 9.76
CA LEU A 246 2.31 17.23 9.99
C LEU A 246 3.06 17.30 8.66
N ILE A 247 4.22 17.95 8.63
CA ILE A 247 5.11 18.00 7.47
C ILE A 247 6.45 17.40 7.88
N GLY A 248 6.88 16.38 7.16
CA GLY A 248 8.15 15.71 7.36
C GLY A 248 8.98 15.65 6.09
N VAL A 249 10.27 15.42 6.27
CA VAL A 249 11.17 14.92 5.24
C VAL A 249 12.00 13.78 5.82
N THR A 250 12.30 12.76 5.02
CA THR A 250 13.09 11.61 5.46
C THR A 250 14.44 11.57 4.76
N PHE A 251 15.52 11.45 5.51
CA PHE A 251 16.84 11.23 4.93
C PHE A 251 16.96 9.76 4.50
N GLU A 252 16.94 9.49 3.20
CA GLU A 252 16.86 8.13 2.66
C GLU A 252 17.98 7.18 3.14
N PRO A 253 19.25 7.63 3.28
CA PRO A 253 20.32 6.76 3.75
C PRO A 253 20.18 6.27 5.20
N SER A 254 19.74 7.11 6.14
CA SER A 254 19.58 6.73 7.55
C SER A 254 18.14 6.38 7.92
N LYS A 255 17.18 6.66 7.03
CA LYS A 255 15.73 6.58 7.26
C LYS A 255 15.24 7.48 8.41
N GLU A 256 16.02 8.48 8.81
CA GLU A 256 15.64 9.43 9.85
C GLU A 256 14.60 10.43 9.33
N LEU A 257 13.52 10.59 10.09
CA LEU A 257 12.47 11.57 9.86
C LEU A 257 12.82 12.90 10.55
N GLU A 258 12.83 13.98 9.78
CA GLU A 258 12.86 15.35 10.29
C GLU A 258 11.46 15.96 10.18
N VAL A 259 10.90 16.40 11.31
CA VAL A 259 9.63 17.14 11.32
C VAL A 259 9.89 18.61 11.06
N ILE A 260 9.34 19.11 9.96
CA ILE A 260 9.48 20.49 9.50
C ILE A 260 8.46 21.40 10.17
N GLU A 261 7.23 20.92 10.29
CA GLU A 261 6.10 21.70 10.80
C GLU A 261 5.01 20.77 11.33
N SER A 262 4.35 21.16 12.42
CA SER A 262 3.14 20.47 12.89
C SER A 262 2.17 21.45 13.52
N SER A 263 0.88 21.24 13.30
CA SER A 263 -0.19 22.01 13.95
C SER A 263 -0.49 21.59 15.40
N GLN A 264 0.10 20.48 15.87
CA GLN A 264 0.11 20.08 17.28
C GLN A 264 1.55 19.73 17.73
N PRO A 265 1.91 19.89 19.01
CA PRO A 265 3.13 19.30 19.53
C PRO A 265 3.02 17.76 19.43
N LEU A 266 4.00 17.13 18.79
CA LEU A 266 4.15 15.67 18.76
C LEU A 266 4.13 15.16 20.21
N ARG A 267 3.15 14.32 20.56
CA ARG A 267 3.12 13.62 21.85
C ARG A 267 3.79 12.28 21.74
#